data_AF-F8WIJ2-F1
#
_entry.id   AF-F8WIJ2-F1
#
_cell.length_a   1.000
_cell.length_b   1.000
_cell.length_c   1.000
_cell.angle_alpha   90.00
_cell.angle_beta   90.00
_cell.angle_gamma   90.00
#
_symmetry.space_group_name_H-M   'P 1'
#
loop_
_entity.id
_entity.type
_entity.pdbx_description
1 polymer ?
#
loop_
_entity_poly.entity_id
_entity_poly.type
_entity_poly.pdbx_seq_one_letter_code
_entity_poly.pdbx_strand_id
1 'polypeptide(L)'
;MGRTRKANVCRRLSRRALGFYARDAGVVQRTNLGILRALVCQESTKFKNVWTTHSKSPIAYERGRIYFDNYRCCVSSVASEPRKLYEMPKCSKSEKIEDALLWECPVGDILPDPSDYKSSLIALTAHNWLLRISATTGEVLEKIYLASYCKFRWIF
;
A
#
# COMPACT_ATOMS: atom_id res chain seq x y z
N MET A 1 45.25 4.99 -14.97
CA MET A 1 43.88 4.47 -14.73
C MET A 1 43.09 5.51 -13.94
N GLY A 2 42.18 6.24 -14.60
CA GLY A 2 41.41 7.30 -13.95
C GLY A 2 40.39 6.72 -12.97
N ARG A 3 40.40 7.20 -11.72
CA ARG A 3 39.34 6.94 -10.74
C ARG A 3 38.00 7.40 -11.34
N THR A 4 37.18 6.48 -11.83
CA THR A 4 35.78 6.74 -12.12
C THR A 4 35.13 7.19 -10.81
N ARG A 5 34.81 8.49 -10.74
CA ARG A 5 34.19 9.13 -9.58
C ARG A 5 32.87 8.39 -9.31
N LYS A 6 32.81 7.50 -8.29
CA LYS A 6 31.57 6.81 -7.89
C LYS A 6 30.50 7.89 -7.73
N ALA A 7 29.44 7.81 -8.53
CA ALA A 7 28.39 8.83 -8.54
C ALA A 7 27.70 8.87 -7.17
N ASN A 8 27.78 10.01 -6.47
CA ASN A 8 27.17 10.19 -5.16
C ASN A 8 25.65 9.93 -5.25
N VAL A 9 25.19 8.90 -4.52
CA VAL A 9 23.81 8.42 -4.58
C VAL A 9 22.83 9.44 -4.00
N CYS A 10 23.21 10.15 -2.93
CA CYS A 10 22.40 11.24 -2.36
C CYS A 10 22.16 12.34 -3.40
N ARG A 11 23.18 12.71 -4.19
CA ARG A 11 23.03 13.70 -5.27
C ARG A 11 22.03 13.23 -6.33
N ARG A 12 22.04 11.94 -6.69
CA ARG A 12 21.07 11.36 -7.65
C ARG A 12 19.67 11.36 -7.07
N LEU A 13 19.51 11.03 -5.79
CA LEU A 13 18.23 11.05 -5.07
C LEU A 13 17.65 12.47 -5.03
N SER A 14 18.44 13.49 -4.67
CA SER A 14 18.00 14.89 -4.65
C SER A 14 17.56 15.38 -6.03
N ARG A 15 18.33 15.07 -7.09
CA ARG A 15 17.95 15.41 -8.47
C ARG A 15 16.65 14.73 -8.89
N ARG A 16 16.43 13.47 -8.50
CA ARG A 16 15.16 12.78 -8.72
C ARG A 16 14.02 13.47 -8.00
N ALA A 17 14.20 13.87 -6.74
CA ALA A 17 13.17 14.58 -5.97
C ALA A 17 12.81 15.95 -6.58
N LEU A 18 13.79 16.62 -7.19
CA LEU A 18 13.61 17.89 -7.91
C LEU A 18 13.07 17.71 -9.35
N GLY A 19 12.68 16.49 -9.77
CA GLY A 19 12.01 16.27 -11.05
C GLY A 19 12.92 16.19 -12.29
N PHE A 20 14.25 16.12 -12.14
CA PHE A 20 15.19 16.12 -13.28
C PHE A 20 15.04 14.94 -14.27
N TYR A 21 14.32 13.89 -13.88
CA TYR A 21 14.14 12.67 -14.67
C TYR A 21 12.67 12.37 -15.00
N ALA A 22 11.77 13.33 -14.79
CA ALA A 22 10.30 13.13 -14.83
C ALA A 22 9.68 13.14 -16.23
N ARG A 23 10.47 13.31 -17.30
CA ARG A 23 9.95 13.50 -18.67
C ARG A 23 9.32 12.24 -19.27
N ASP A 24 9.66 11.06 -18.75
CA ASP A 24 9.18 9.78 -19.25
C ASP A 24 9.05 8.78 -18.09
N ALA A 25 7.93 8.06 -18.02
CA ALA A 25 7.64 7.11 -16.94
C ALA A 25 8.67 5.96 -16.90
N GLY A 26 9.14 5.49 -18.06
CA GLY A 26 10.17 4.46 -18.16
C GLY A 26 11.55 4.94 -17.70
N VAL A 27 11.90 6.20 -17.97
CA VAL A 27 13.11 6.85 -17.46
C VAL A 27 13.04 7.01 -15.95
N VAL A 28 11.89 7.41 -15.39
CA VAL A 28 11.67 7.50 -13.93
C VAL A 28 11.87 6.13 -13.28
N GLN A 29 11.23 5.08 -13.81
CA GLN A 29 11.32 3.75 -13.23
C GLN A 29 12.77 3.22 -13.23
N ARG A 30 13.46 3.28 -14.37
CA ARG A 30 14.86 2.86 -14.48
C ARG A 30 15.77 3.66 -13.56
N THR A 31 15.54 4.96 -13.44
CA THR A 31 16.30 5.84 -12.54
C THR A 31 16.09 5.44 -11.07
N ASN A 32 14.84 5.22 -10.65
CA ASN A 32 14.51 4.80 -9.28
C ASN A 32 15.15 3.46 -8.94
N LEU A 33 15.05 2.46 -9.83
CA LEU A 33 15.69 1.16 -9.66
C LEU A 33 17.21 1.27 -9.61
N GLY A 34 17.80 2.13 -10.44
CA GLY A 34 19.25 2.38 -10.45
C GLY A 34 19.76 3.14 -9.22
N ILE A 35 18.91 3.93 -8.55
CA ILE A 35 19.22 4.55 -7.26
C ILE A 35 19.08 3.52 -6.14
N LEU A 36 17.98 2.78 -6.13
CA LEU A 36 17.72 1.72 -5.15
C LEU A 36 18.85 0.68 -5.14
N ARG A 37 19.25 0.18 -6.31
CA ARG A 37 20.37 -0.76 -6.43
C ARG A 37 21.66 -0.18 -5.86
N ALA A 38 21.93 1.11 -6.09
CA ALA A 38 23.14 1.75 -5.58
C ALA A 38 23.13 1.90 -4.05
N LEU A 39 21.97 2.19 -3.45
CA LEU A 39 21.81 2.22 -1.99
C LEU A 39 21.94 0.81 -1.38
N VAL A 40 21.27 -0.16 -2.01
CA VAL A 40 21.19 -1.53 -1.48
C VAL A 40 22.52 -2.27 -1.61
N CYS A 41 23.22 -2.11 -2.72
CA CYS A 41 24.49 -2.80 -2.99
C CYS A 41 25.73 -2.01 -2.58
N GLN A 42 25.59 -0.95 -1.78
CA GLN A 42 26.75 -0.20 -1.28
C GLN A 42 27.51 -1.07 -0.27
N GLU A 43 28.82 -1.24 -0.47
CA GLU A 43 29.69 -2.13 0.34
C GLU A 43 29.64 -1.82 1.85
N SER A 44 29.41 -0.57 2.23
CA SER A 44 29.31 -0.14 3.62
C SER A 44 27.92 -0.35 4.24
N THR A 45 26.92 -0.75 3.45
CA THR A 45 25.54 -0.93 3.93
C THR A 45 25.44 -2.23 4.72
N LYS A 46 25.10 -2.12 6.00
CA LYS A 46 24.75 -3.26 6.86
C LYS A 46 23.23 -3.33 6.98
N PHE A 47 22.64 -4.43 6.51
CA PHE A 47 21.23 -4.69 6.71
C PHE A 47 21.01 -5.39 8.05
N LYS A 48 20.10 -4.84 8.85
CA LYS A 48 19.56 -5.51 10.02
C LYS A 48 18.24 -6.16 9.61
N ASN A 49 18.01 -7.41 9.99
CA ASN A 49 16.67 -7.97 9.92
C ASN A 49 15.82 -7.26 10.98
N VAL A 50 14.93 -6.37 10.52
CA VAL A 50 13.97 -5.66 11.38
C VAL A 50 12.69 -6.47 11.49
N TRP A 51 12.20 -6.98 10.37
CA TRP A 51 10.99 -7.76 10.29
C TRP A 51 10.95 -8.54 8.98
N THR A 52 10.26 -9.68 8.97
CA THR A 52 10.00 -10.46 7.76
C THR A 52 8.66 -11.16 7.92
N THR A 53 7.86 -11.17 6.86
CA THR A 53 6.63 -11.95 6.80
C THR A 53 6.46 -12.57 5.42
N HIS A 54 5.52 -13.50 5.31
CA HIS A 54 5.19 -14.19 4.07
C HIS A 54 3.67 -14.21 3.91
N SER A 55 3.18 -14.09 2.68
CA SER A 55 1.76 -14.31 2.36
C SER A 55 1.63 -15.18 1.12
N LYS A 56 0.54 -15.95 1.09
CA LYS A 56 0.18 -16.82 -0.03
C LYS A 56 -0.59 -16.06 -1.13
N SER A 57 -1.07 -14.86 -0.82
CA SER A 57 -1.75 -13.96 -1.75
C SER A 57 -0.86 -12.75 -2.07
N PRO A 58 -1.15 -12.00 -3.15
CA PRO A 58 -0.51 -10.72 -3.40
C PRO A 58 -0.54 -9.79 -2.18
N ILE A 59 0.57 -9.09 -1.97
CA ILE A 59 0.72 -8.09 -0.92
C ILE A 59 0.43 -6.73 -1.55
N ALA A 60 -0.56 -6.01 -1.04
CA ALA A 60 -0.84 -4.64 -1.47
C ALA A 60 -0.17 -3.65 -0.50
N TYR A 61 0.29 -2.51 -1.03
CA TYR A 61 0.85 -1.43 -0.24
C TYR A 61 0.13 -0.14 -0.62
N GLU A 62 -0.41 0.56 0.37
CA GLU A 62 -1.05 1.85 0.18
C GLU A 62 -0.73 2.76 1.36
N ARG A 63 -0.12 3.92 1.10
CA ARG A 63 0.15 4.98 2.11
C ARG A 63 0.69 4.49 3.46
N GLY A 64 1.71 3.63 3.42
CA GLY A 64 2.34 3.11 4.64
C GLY A 64 1.61 1.93 5.27
N ARG A 65 0.52 1.44 4.68
CA ARG A 65 -0.20 0.23 5.09
C ARG A 65 0.14 -0.91 4.15
N ILE A 66 0.49 -2.06 4.72
CA ILE A 66 0.78 -3.29 3.99
C ILE A 66 -0.37 -4.26 4.27
N TYR A 67 -1.04 -4.69 3.21
CA TYR A 67 -2.20 -5.57 3.26
C TYR A 67 -1.82 -6.98 2.83
N PHE A 68 -2.20 -7.94 3.66
CA PHE A 68 -2.00 -9.37 3.45
C PHE A 68 -3.34 -10.09 3.36
N ASP A 69 -3.31 -11.30 2.82
CA ASP A 69 -4.43 -12.23 2.80
C ASP A 69 -5.70 -11.64 2.18
N ASN A 70 -5.52 -10.83 1.12
CA ASN A 70 -6.56 -10.05 0.44
C ASN A 70 -7.20 -9.02 1.40
N TYR A 71 -6.37 -8.09 1.92
CA TYR A 71 -6.78 -6.97 2.79
C TYR A 71 -7.30 -7.32 4.19
N ARG A 72 -7.22 -8.60 4.56
CA ARG A 72 -7.73 -9.11 5.83
C ARG A 72 -6.77 -8.92 7.00
N CYS A 73 -5.49 -8.81 6.71
CA CYS A 73 -4.47 -8.51 7.70
C CYS A 73 -3.77 -7.23 7.24
N CYS A 74 -3.68 -6.23 8.12
CA CYS A 74 -3.07 -4.96 7.82
C CYS A 74 -1.94 -4.67 8.81
N VAL A 75 -0.80 -4.27 8.26
CA VAL A 75 0.39 -3.89 9.03
C VAL A 75 0.78 -2.46 8.63
N SER A 76 0.96 -1.60 9.63
CA SER A 76 1.55 -0.28 9.43
C SER A 76 3.06 -0.39 9.31
N SER A 77 3.63 0.29 8.31
CA SER A 77 5.06 0.44 8.06
C SER A 77 5.60 1.84 8.38
N VAL A 78 4.77 2.69 9.00
CA VAL A 78 5.12 4.09 9.31
C VAL A 78 6.11 4.17 10.47
N ALA A 79 6.00 3.25 11.44
CA ALA A 79 6.92 3.18 12.57
C ALA A 79 8.23 2.48 12.19
N SER A 80 9.24 2.59 13.06
CA SER A 80 10.55 1.93 12.88
C SER A 80 10.44 0.40 12.77
N GLU A 81 9.42 -0.18 13.41
CA GLU A 81 9.08 -1.59 13.32
C GLU A 81 7.64 -1.72 12.83
N PRO A 82 7.36 -2.64 11.88
CA PRO A 82 6.01 -2.84 11.39
C PRO A 82 5.05 -3.27 12.51
N ARG A 83 3.87 -2.64 12.58
CA ARG A 83 2.86 -2.93 13.61
C ARG A 83 1.59 -3.45 12.99
N LYS A 84 1.13 -4.62 13.43
CA LYS A 84 -0.19 -5.14 13.03
C LYS A 84 -1.27 -4.19 13.53
N LEU A 85 -2.09 -3.69 12.62
CA LEU A 85 -3.23 -2.82 12.93
C LEU A 85 -4.46 -3.67 13.21
N TYR A 86 -4.73 -4.63 12.33
CA TYR A 86 -5.85 -5.56 12.51
C TYR A 86 -5.58 -6.88 11.79
N GLU A 87 -6.33 -7.90 12.21
CA GLU A 87 -6.47 -9.18 11.52
C GLU A 87 -7.93 -9.62 11.62
N MET A 88 -8.59 -9.73 10.47
CA MET A 88 -9.99 -10.10 10.38
C MET A 88 -10.16 -11.61 10.65
N PRO A 89 -11.23 -12.03 11.34
CA PRO A 89 -11.49 -13.44 11.61
C PRO A 89 -11.70 -14.22 10.32
N LYS A 90 -11.24 -15.47 10.21
CA LYS A 90 -11.39 -16.29 8.99
C LYS A 90 -12.83 -16.25 8.43
N CYS A 91 -12.95 -16.17 7.11
CA CYS A 91 -14.24 -16.11 6.41
C CYS A 91 -14.32 -17.20 5.34
N SER A 92 -15.55 -17.46 4.89
CA SER A 92 -15.82 -18.39 3.80
C SER A 92 -15.26 -17.88 2.47
N LYS A 93 -15.14 -18.76 1.48
CA LYS A 93 -14.72 -18.35 0.11
C LYS A 93 -15.66 -17.29 -0.50
N SER A 94 -16.92 -17.27 -0.10
CA SER A 94 -17.93 -16.32 -0.60
C SER A 94 -17.73 -14.89 -0.06
N GLU A 95 -17.16 -14.78 1.14
CA GLU A 95 -16.91 -13.51 1.82
C GLU A 95 -15.47 -13.01 1.60
N LYS A 96 -14.70 -13.71 0.77
CA LYS A 96 -13.35 -13.31 0.43
C LYS A 96 -13.39 -11.96 -0.27
N ILE A 97 -12.53 -11.04 0.16
CA ILE A 97 -12.29 -9.77 -0.53
C ILE A 97 -11.57 -10.08 -1.85
N GLU A 98 -12.16 -9.64 -2.96
CA GLU A 98 -11.58 -9.75 -4.30
C GLU A 98 -10.81 -8.49 -4.69
N ASP A 99 -11.32 -7.32 -4.29
CA ASP A 99 -10.71 -6.03 -4.57
C ASP A 99 -11.03 -5.03 -3.46
N ALA A 100 -10.17 -4.04 -3.25
CA ALA A 100 -10.39 -3.00 -2.27
C ALA A 100 -9.61 -1.71 -2.55
N LEU A 101 -10.24 -0.58 -2.21
CA LEU A 101 -9.68 0.75 -2.31
C LEU A 101 -9.59 1.40 -0.92
N LEU A 102 -8.44 2.00 -0.62
CA LEU A 102 -8.28 2.77 0.61
C LEU A 102 -8.89 4.16 0.41
N TRP A 103 -9.95 4.44 1.18
CA TRP A 103 -10.55 5.76 1.26
C TRP A 103 -9.98 6.53 2.45
N GLU A 104 -9.33 7.64 2.13
CA GLU A 104 -8.85 8.61 3.11
C GLU A 104 -9.45 9.98 2.80
N CYS A 105 -9.73 10.74 3.86
CA CYS A 105 -10.19 12.11 3.74
C CYS A 105 -9.09 12.97 3.08
N PRO A 106 -9.41 13.79 2.06
CA PRO A 106 -8.48 14.77 1.53
C PRO A 106 -8.04 15.75 2.63
N VAL A 107 -6.75 16.09 2.62
CA VAL A 107 -6.17 17.03 3.58
C VAL A 107 -6.63 18.44 3.21
N GLY A 108 -7.41 19.08 4.08
CA GLY A 108 -7.83 20.47 3.93
C GLY A 108 -9.33 20.66 3.71
N ASP A 109 -10.10 19.59 3.51
CA ASP A 109 -11.56 19.65 3.38
C ASP A 109 -12.24 19.33 4.71
N ILE A 110 -13.30 20.09 5.03
CA ILE A 110 -14.15 19.85 6.19
C ILE A 110 -15.39 19.09 5.69
N LEU A 111 -15.45 17.79 5.99
CA LEU A 111 -16.65 16.98 5.81
C LEU A 111 -17.73 17.33 6.84
N PRO A 112 -19.03 17.23 6.48
CA PRO A 112 -20.14 17.59 7.36
C PRO A 112 -20.20 16.76 8.64
N ASP A 113 -19.94 15.45 8.52
CA ASP A 113 -20.04 14.51 9.64
C ASP A 113 -18.66 14.02 10.11
N PRO A 114 -18.38 14.04 11.43
CA PRO A 114 -17.12 13.53 12.00
C PRO A 114 -16.82 12.07 11.67
N SER A 115 -17.84 11.26 11.37
CA SER A 115 -17.68 9.86 10.96
C SER A 115 -17.00 9.71 9.60
N ASP A 116 -17.13 10.69 8.72
CA ASP A 116 -16.68 10.61 7.33
C ASP A 116 -15.18 10.83 7.21
N TYR A 117 -14.57 11.42 8.24
CA TYR A 117 -13.13 11.55 8.36
C TYR A 117 -12.43 10.23 8.69
N LYS A 118 -13.18 9.17 9.04
CA LYS A 118 -12.60 7.88 9.39
C LYS A 118 -12.10 7.17 8.13
N SER A 119 -10.78 7.07 8.02
CA SER A 119 -10.14 6.25 6.99
C SER A 119 -10.75 4.85 6.96
N SER A 120 -11.20 4.46 5.77
CA SER A 120 -11.96 3.24 5.55
C SER A 120 -11.41 2.51 4.34
N LEU A 121 -11.36 1.19 4.41
CA LEU A 121 -11.15 0.34 3.26
C LEU A 121 -12.51 0.00 2.66
N ILE A 122 -12.74 0.40 1.41
CA ILE A 122 -13.92 0.00 0.64
C ILE A 122 -13.56 -1.29 -0.09
N ALA A 123 -14.19 -2.40 0.30
CA ALA A 123 -13.84 -3.73 -0.18
C ALA A 123 -15.01 -4.41 -0.87
N LEU A 124 -14.75 -5.00 -2.03
CA LEU A 124 -15.69 -5.85 -2.75
C LEU A 124 -15.40 -7.32 -2.44
N THR A 125 -16.42 -8.05 -2.01
CA THR A 125 -16.34 -9.50 -1.78
C THR A 125 -16.70 -10.30 -3.02
N ALA A 126 -16.29 -11.57 -3.03
CA ALA A 126 -16.62 -12.54 -4.07
C ALA A 126 -18.13 -12.76 -4.26
N HIS A 127 -18.95 -12.48 -3.24
CA HIS A 127 -20.40 -12.56 -3.33
C HIS A 127 -21.08 -11.19 -3.47
N ASN A 128 -20.40 -10.22 -4.11
CA ASN A 128 -20.95 -8.92 -4.49
C ASN A 128 -21.47 -8.07 -3.31
N TRP A 129 -20.93 -8.30 -2.11
CA TRP A 129 -21.08 -7.35 -1.02
C TRP A 129 -20.01 -6.28 -1.11
N LEU A 130 -20.43 -5.03 -1.02
CA LEU A 130 -19.58 -3.88 -0.79
C LEU A 130 -19.50 -3.63 0.71
N LEU A 131 -18.29 -3.64 1.26
CA LEU A 131 -18.02 -3.43 2.67
C LEU A 131 -17.29 -2.11 2.87
N ARG A 132 -17.73 -1.33 3.85
CA ARG A 132 -16.93 -0.25 4.42
C ARG A 132 -16.27 -0.77 5.68
N ILE A 133 -14.96 -0.97 5.63
CA ILE A 133 -14.17 -1.53 6.74
C ILE A 133 -13.34 -0.41 7.34
N SER A 134 -13.30 -0.30 8.66
CA SER A 134 -12.38 0.61 9.35
C SER A 134 -10.94 0.29 8.99
N ALA A 135 -10.19 1.25 8.43
CA ALA A 135 -8.80 1.01 8.05
C ALA A 135 -7.89 0.78 9.26
N THR A 136 -8.31 1.18 10.47
CA THR A 136 -7.52 1.03 11.70
C THR A 136 -7.85 -0.27 12.44
N THR A 137 -9.13 -0.59 12.61
CA THR A 137 -9.59 -1.72 13.44
C THR A 137 -9.93 -2.97 12.63
N GLY A 138 -10.15 -2.84 11.32
CA GLY A 138 -10.61 -3.97 10.48
C GLY A 138 -12.08 -4.34 10.71
N GLU A 139 -12.81 -3.56 11.51
CA GLU A 139 -14.24 -3.76 11.76
C GLU A 139 -15.06 -3.36 10.54
N VAL A 140 -16.08 -4.17 10.22
CA VAL A 140 -17.06 -3.84 9.18
C VAL A 140 -18.01 -2.78 9.74
N LEU A 141 -17.92 -1.57 9.22
CA LEU A 141 -18.77 -0.45 9.62
C LEU A 141 -20.12 -0.51 8.90
N GLU A 142 -20.10 -0.80 7.60
CA GLU A 142 -21.29 -0.93 6.75
C GLU A 142 -21.11 -2.04 5.73
N LYS A 143 -22.25 -2.58 5.28
CA LYS A 143 -22.30 -3.66 4.31
C LYS A 143 -23.54 -3.50 3.42
N ILE A 144 -23.32 -3.42 2.12
CA ILE A 144 -24.36 -3.25 1.10
C ILE A 144 -24.28 -4.40 0.10
N TYR A 145 -25.41 -5.03 -0.18
CA TYR A 145 -25.49 -6.03 -1.23
C TYR A 145 -25.76 -5.35 -2.57
N LEU A 146 -24.90 -5.60 -3.57
CA LEU A 146 -25.04 -4.94 -4.87
C LEU A 146 -26.08 -5.65 -5.75
N ALA A 147 -25.80 -6.91 -6.11
CA ALA A 147 -26.71 -7.76 -6.87
C ALA A 147 -26.15 -9.18 -7.01
N SER A 148 -26.99 -10.14 -7.42
CA SER A 148 -26.59 -11.52 -7.74
C SER A 148 -26.27 -11.75 -9.22
N TYR A 149 -26.82 -10.93 -10.14
CA TYR A 149 -26.87 -11.26 -11.56
C TYR A 149 -25.58 -10.98 -12.35
N CYS A 150 -24.66 -10.17 -11.82
CA CYS A 150 -23.38 -9.86 -12.47
C CYS A 150 -22.25 -9.77 -11.45
N LYS A 151 -21.00 -9.85 -11.92
CA LYS A 151 -19.81 -9.66 -11.09
C LYS A 151 -19.30 -8.23 -11.25
N PHE A 152 -19.01 -7.58 -10.13
CA PHE A 152 -18.61 -6.18 -10.09
C PHE A 152 -17.09 -5.99 -10.12
N ARG A 153 -16.39 -6.66 -11.05
CA ARG A 153 -14.91 -6.71 -11.07
C ARG A 153 -14.19 -5.38 -11.31
N TRP A 154 -14.89 -4.33 -11.72
CA TRP A 154 -14.32 -3.06 -12.18
C TRP A 154 -15.03 -1.85 -11.55
N ILE A 155 -15.38 -1.94 -10.27
CA ILE A 155 -16.02 -0.83 -9.55
C ILE A 155 -15.00 0.22 -9.08
N PHE A 156 -13.72 -0.13 -9.00
CA PHE A 156 -12.63 0.74 -8.57
C PHE A 156 -11.70 1.11 -9.72
#